data_AF-A0A485PF14-F1
#
_entry.id   AF-A0A485PF14-F1
#
_cell.length_a   1.000
_cell.length_b   1.000
_cell.length_c   1.000
_cell.angle_alpha   90.00
_cell.angle_beta   90.00
_cell.angle_gamma   90.00
#
_symmetry.space_group_name_H-M   'P 1'
#
loop_
_entity.id
_entity.type
_entity.pdbx_description
1 polymer ?
#
loop_
_entity_poly.entity_id
_entity_poly.type
_entity_poly.pdbx_seq_one_letter_code
_entity_poly.pdbx_strand_id
1 'polypeptide(L)'
;MEPQSQNLKTIPLLSLGRFHISEEYGFLLPNPLKELPDHYRPWMEIANKLPHLIESHQLQAQVDKMPLLTCQFLQSYREQRLAHLVLSFITMGYVWQKGETQPKEVLPRNLALPFVEVSRNLGIPPILVHADLVLTNWTTRDPERNLDVIFSFPGEESLRGFILVTVLVEKAAVPGIKALVQAVNAILQPSQNSLLQALQRLRLCIQDITRTLGQMHDYVDPDIFYAVIRIFLSGWKDNPAMPVGLIYEGVSPEPLKYSGGSAAQSTVLHAFDEFLGICHSKESADFLHRMREYMPPSHKAFIEEIHSTPSLRDHILSSGNGQLLTAYNQCVEALAELRSYHITVVTKYLITAATKAKGRRPNYVPGPPLALEERGTGGTVVLSFLKSVRDKTLEAILHQSD
;
A
#
# COMPACT_ATOMS: atom_id res chain seq x y z
N MET A 1 -13.62 -39.19 -42.54
CA MET A 1 -12.47 -38.40 -42.05
C MET A 1 -13.02 -37.38 -41.10
N GLU A 2 -12.57 -37.43 -39.85
CA GLU A 2 -13.18 -36.87 -38.64
C GLU A 2 -13.38 -35.35 -38.68
N PRO A 3 -14.41 -34.82 -37.98
CA PRO A 3 -14.51 -33.39 -37.73
C PRO A 3 -13.45 -32.99 -36.70
N GLN A 4 -12.65 -31.98 -37.05
CA GLN A 4 -11.69 -31.36 -36.14
C GLN A 4 -12.43 -30.78 -34.94
N SER A 5 -12.32 -31.47 -33.80
CA SER A 5 -12.63 -30.94 -32.48
C SER A 5 -11.75 -29.70 -32.27
N GLN A 6 -12.34 -28.52 -32.42
CA GLN A 6 -11.76 -27.30 -31.87
C GLN A 6 -11.74 -27.48 -30.35
N ASN A 7 -10.55 -27.73 -29.81
CA ASN A 7 -10.28 -27.67 -28.39
C ASN A 7 -10.57 -26.22 -27.95
N LEU A 8 -11.81 -25.97 -27.52
CA LEU A 8 -12.18 -24.80 -26.73
C LEU A 8 -11.32 -24.85 -25.48
N LYS A 9 -10.20 -24.11 -25.48
CA LYS A 9 -9.45 -23.83 -24.26
C LYS A 9 -10.42 -23.15 -23.31
N THR A 10 -10.92 -23.90 -22.34
CA THR A 10 -11.72 -23.38 -21.24
C THR A 10 -10.89 -22.31 -20.55
N ILE A 11 -11.31 -21.05 -20.68
CA ILE A 11 -10.66 -19.94 -19.96
C ILE A 11 -10.85 -20.24 -18.47
N PRO A 12 -9.77 -20.39 -17.69
CA PRO A 12 -9.88 -20.74 -16.29
C PRO A 12 -10.57 -19.61 -15.53
N LEU A 13 -11.52 -19.96 -14.68
CA LEU A 13 -12.21 -18.99 -13.84
C LEU A 13 -11.25 -18.31 -12.87
N LEU A 14 -11.52 -17.05 -12.56
CA LEU A 14 -10.80 -16.28 -11.57
C LEU A 14 -11.13 -16.84 -10.18
N SER A 15 -10.11 -16.96 -9.33
CA SER A 15 -10.26 -17.43 -7.94
C SER A 15 -9.20 -16.78 -7.05
N LEU A 16 -9.56 -16.41 -5.83
CA LEU A 16 -8.65 -15.74 -4.89
C LEU A 16 -7.46 -16.61 -4.47
N GLY A 17 -7.68 -17.92 -4.27
CA GLY A 17 -6.64 -18.85 -3.83
C GLY A 17 -5.44 -18.95 -4.77
N ARG A 18 -5.64 -18.81 -6.09
CA ARG A 18 -4.56 -18.79 -7.10
C ARG A 18 -3.53 -17.67 -6.86
N PHE A 19 -3.95 -16.58 -6.21
CA PHE A 19 -3.13 -15.39 -5.97
C PHE A 19 -2.78 -15.21 -4.48
N HIS A 20 -3.03 -16.24 -3.66
CA HIS A 20 -2.84 -16.21 -2.21
C HIS A 20 -3.66 -15.12 -1.49
N ILE A 21 -4.80 -14.73 -2.06
CA ILE A 21 -5.71 -13.76 -1.47
C ILE A 21 -6.68 -14.50 -0.54
N SER A 22 -6.82 -14.00 0.70
CA SER A 22 -7.67 -14.62 1.71
C SER A 22 -9.15 -14.30 1.45
N GLU A 23 -10.01 -15.32 1.53
CA GLU A 23 -11.48 -15.14 1.50
C GLU A 23 -12.01 -14.32 2.68
N GLU A 24 -11.30 -14.33 3.80
CA GLU A 24 -11.66 -13.61 5.00
C GLU A 24 -10.94 -12.25 5.07
N TYR A 25 -9.65 -12.20 4.76
CA TYR A 25 -8.80 -11.03 5.01
C TYR A 25 -8.37 -10.27 3.74
N GLY A 26 -8.74 -10.76 2.55
CA GLY A 26 -8.34 -10.14 1.29
C GLY A 26 -6.82 -10.18 1.13
N PHE A 27 -6.22 -9.01 0.88
CA PHE A 27 -4.77 -8.86 0.70
C PHE A 27 -3.98 -8.80 2.03
N LEU A 28 -4.65 -8.67 3.19
CA LEU A 28 -4.00 -8.73 4.49
C LEU A 28 -3.41 -10.13 4.70
N LEU A 29 -2.18 -10.20 5.23
CA LEU A 29 -1.57 -11.46 5.60
C LEU A 29 -2.31 -12.04 6.83
N PRO A 30 -2.96 -13.22 6.73
CA PRO A 30 -3.66 -13.80 7.86
C PRO A 30 -2.68 -14.36 8.87
N ASN A 31 -2.90 -14.03 10.15
CA ASN A 31 -2.10 -14.45 11.29
C ASN A 31 -0.60 -14.19 11.06
N PRO A 32 -0.20 -12.91 10.90
CA PRO A 32 1.21 -12.57 10.75
C PRO A 32 1.99 -13.01 11.98
N LEU A 33 3.24 -13.44 11.78
CA LEU A 33 4.13 -13.82 12.87
C LEU A 33 4.54 -12.58 13.66
N LYS A 34 4.80 -12.77 14.95
CA LYS A 34 5.29 -11.72 15.86
C LYS A 34 6.75 -11.90 16.24
N GLU A 35 7.29 -13.10 16.04
CA GLU A 35 8.66 -13.46 16.38
C GLU A 35 9.30 -14.21 15.22
N LEU A 36 10.58 -13.94 14.98
CA LEU A 36 11.42 -14.70 14.07
C LEU A 36 12.16 -15.81 14.83
N PRO A 37 12.70 -16.83 14.13
CA PRO A 37 13.59 -17.81 14.75
C PRO A 37 14.74 -17.17 15.52
N ASP A 38 15.22 -17.84 16.58
CA ASP A 38 16.25 -17.36 17.53
C ASP A 38 17.52 -16.80 16.87
N HIS A 39 17.88 -17.32 15.69
CA HIS A 39 19.00 -16.80 14.90
C HIS A 39 18.89 -15.29 14.63
N TYR A 40 17.67 -14.79 14.44
CA TYR A 40 17.35 -13.40 14.10
C TYR A 40 17.04 -12.52 15.32
N ARG A 41 17.30 -13.01 16.54
CA ARG A 41 17.12 -12.23 17.78
C ARG A 41 17.77 -10.84 17.74
N PRO A 42 18.98 -10.63 17.17
CA PRO A 42 19.56 -9.29 17.06
C PRO A 42 18.70 -8.29 16.29
N TRP A 43 17.99 -8.73 15.24
CA TRP A 43 17.06 -7.88 14.50
C TRP A 43 15.82 -7.56 15.34
N MET A 44 15.24 -8.59 15.98
CA MET A 44 14.04 -8.45 16.81
C MET A 44 14.26 -7.53 18.01
N GLU A 45 15.41 -7.61 18.69
CA GLU A 45 15.74 -6.75 19.83
C GLU A 45 15.79 -5.26 19.46
N ILE A 46 16.31 -4.93 18.27
CA ILE A 46 16.33 -3.56 17.76
C ILE A 46 14.91 -3.12 17.39
N ALA A 47 14.18 -3.93 16.62
CA ALA A 47 12.84 -3.59 16.15
C ALA A 47 11.82 -3.41 17.29
N ASN A 48 11.88 -4.25 18.32
CA ASN A 48 11.00 -4.15 19.50
C ASN A 48 11.26 -2.90 20.34
N LYS A 49 12.45 -2.29 20.24
CA LYS A 49 12.82 -1.07 20.97
C LYS A 49 12.94 0.15 20.04
N LEU A 50 12.45 0.03 18.81
CA LEU A 50 12.76 0.98 17.74
C LEU A 50 12.35 2.43 18.05
N PRO A 51 11.14 2.74 18.56
CA PRO A 51 10.79 4.11 18.92
C PRO A 51 11.77 4.72 19.93
N HIS A 52 12.06 3.97 20.99
CA HIS A 52 12.98 4.40 22.05
C HIS A 52 14.41 4.61 21.53
N LEU A 53 14.92 3.71 20.68
CA LEU A 53 16.26 3.82 20.10
C LEU A 53 16.38 5.02 19.14
N ILE A 54 15.29 5.38 18.45
CA ILE A 54 15.25 6.57 17.59
C ILE A 54 15.28 7.84 18.43
N GLU A 55 14.39 7.93 19.42
CA GLU A 55 14.24 9.11 20.31
C GLU A 55 15.48 9.36 21.17
N SER A 56 16.15 8.30 21.63
CA SER A 56 17.42 8.38 22.36
C SER A 56 18.65 8.54 21.46
N HIS A 57 18.45 8.58 20.13
CA HIS A 57 19.50 8.64 19.10
C HIS A 57 20.54 7.50 19.15
N GLN A 58 20.15 6.33 19.67
CA GLN A 58 21.02 5.16 19.81
C GLN A 58 20.88 4.15 18.67
N LEU A 59 19.82 4.21 17.85
CA LEU A 59 19.54 3.22 16.81
C LEU A 59 20.72 3.03 15.85
N GLN A 60 21.31 4.11 15.32
CA GLN A 60 22.44 4.03 14.39
C GLN A 60 23.61 3.26 14.98
N ALA A 61 23.99 3.56 16.22
CA ALA A 61 25.09 2.87 16.90
C ALA A 61 24.79 1.38 17.18
N GLN A 62 23.53 1.01 17.40
CA GLN A 62 23.12 -0.39 17.56
C GLN A 62 23.15 -1.13 16.22
N VAL A 63 22.65 -0.51 15.14
CA VAL A 63 22.69 -1.08 13.79
C VAL A 63 24.14 -1.26 13.33
N ASP A 64 25.04 -0.32 13.58
CA ASP A 64 26.46 -0.44 13.20
C ASP A 64 27.16 -1.63 13.90
N LYS A 65 26.68 -2.03 15.08
CA LYS A 65 27.18 -3.19 15.85
C LYS A 65 26.43 -4.49 15.55
N MET A 66 25.35 -4.43 14.77
CA MET A 66 24.51 -5.59 14.48
C MET A 66 25.30 -6.64 13.69
N PRO A 67 25.22 -7.94 14.05
CA PRO A 67 25.89 -8.97 13.26
C PRO A 67 25.25 -9.08 11.86
N LEU A 68 26.08 -9.37 10.85
CA LEU A 68 25.57 -9.78 9.54
C LEU A 68 25.01 -11.21 9.66
N LEU A 69 23.70 -11.35 9.49
CA LEU A 69 23.00 -12.64 9.58
C LEU A 69 22.57 -13.11 8.18
N THR A 70 22.59 -14.42 7.96
CA THR A 70 22.14 -15.05 6.71
C THR A 70 20.63 -15.27 6.72
N CYS A 71 19.97 -15.12 5.57
CA CYS A 71 18.53 -15.34 5.43
C CYS A 71 18.14 -16.81 5.21
N GLN A 72 19.10 -17.75 5.19
CA GLN A 72 18.86 -19.17 4.92
C GLN A 72 17.94 -19.87 5.94
N PHE A 73 17.72 -19.29 7.13
CA PHE A 73 16.85 -19.84 8.16
C PHE A 73 15.42 -19.27 8.11
N LEU A 74 15.10 -18.41 7.14
CA LEU A 74 13.74 -17.93 6.86
C LEU A 74 13.05 -18.91 5.89
N GLN A 75 12.39 -19.93 6.43
CA GLN A 75 11.90 -21.07 5.67
C GLN A 75 10.49 -20.85 5.11
N SER A 76 9.66 -20.08 5.81
CA SER A 76 8.27 -19.84 5.42
C SER A 76 8.05 -18.43 4.88
N TYR A 77 7.01 -18.28 4.05
CA TYR A 77 6.58 -16.97 3.55
C TYR A 77 6.29 -15.98 4.69
N ARG A 78 5.69 -16.43 5.80
CA ARG A 78 5.40 -15.56 6.94
C ARG A 78 6.67 -15.10 7.66
N GLU A 79 7.67 -15.97 7.79
CA GLU A 79 8.98 -15.58 8.34
C GLU A 79 9.67 -14.55 7.43
N GLN A 80 9.63 -14.76 6.11
CA GLN A 80 10.20 -13.80 5.16
C GLN A 80 9.46 -12.45 5.21
N ARG A 81 8.12 -12.44 5.29
CA ARG A 81 7.33 -11.21 5.45
C ARG A 81 7.61 -10.48 6.76
N LEU A 82 7.74 -11.22 7.88
CA LEU A 82 8.13 -10.62 9.15
C LEU A 82 9.57 -10.08 9.10
N ALA A 83 10.50 -10.80 8.48
CA ALA A 83 11.88 -10.33 8.31
C ALA A 83 11.94 -9.05 7.45
N HIS A 84 11.18 -8.97 6.35
CA HIS A 84 11.10 -7.76 5.54
C HIS A 84 10.52 -6.59 6.33
N LEU A 85 9.45 -6.82 7.11
CA LEU A 85 8.87 -5.83 8.02
C LEU A 85 9.90 -5.33 9.04
N VAL A 86 10.62 -6.22 9.71
CA VAL A 86 11.65 -5.88 10.70
C VAL A 86 12.78 -5.06 10.06
N LEU A 87 13.36 -5.56 8.97
CA LEU A 87 14.51 -4.93 8.31
C LEU A 87 14.14 -3.59 7.68
N SER A 88 12.93 -3.47 7.12
CA SER A 88 12.43 -2.20 6.59
C SER A 88 12.20 -1.17 7.69
N PHE A 89 11.62 -1.55 8.84
CA PHE A 89 11.45 -0.65 9.98
C PHE A 89 12.80 -0.16 10.52
N ILE A 90 13.76 -1.07 10.73
CA ILE A 90 15.11 -0.69 11.16
C ILE A 90 15.76 0.24 10.11
N THR A 91 15.60 -0.04 8.82
CA THR A 91 16.15 0.78 7.72
C THR A 91 15.60 2.19 7.74
N MET A 92 14.27 2.37 7.79
CA MET A 92 13.67 3.71 7.80
C MET A 92 14.05 4.47 9.08
N GLY A 93 14.09 3.80 10.23
CA GLY A 93 14.56 4.39 11.47
C GLY A 93 16.02 4.82 11.40
N TYR A 94 16.89 3.99 10.84
CA TYR A 94 18.33 4.25 10.72
C TYR A 94 18.60 5.46 9.81
N VAL A 95 17.95 5.49 8.64
CA VAL A 95 18.07 6.56 7.64
C VAL A 95 17.56 7.88 8.21
N TRP A 96 16.38 7.87 8.83
CA TRP A 96 15.68 9.09 9.23
C TRP A 96 15.81 9.45 10.72
N GLN A 97 16.66 8.78 11.50
CA GLN A 97 16.79 8.99 12.96
C GLN A 97 16.95 10.47 13.36
N LYS A 98 17.65 11.26 12.55
CA LYS A 98 17.92 12.68 12.79
C LYS A 98 17.00 13.62 11.99
N GLY A 99 15.90 13.09 11.44
CA GLY A 99 14.99 13.80 10.56
C GLY A 99 15.56 14.02 9.15
N GLU A 100 14.83 14.81 8.36
CA GLU A 100 15.12 15.04 6.94
C GLU A 100 16.35 15.89 6.66
N THR A 101 16.85 16.63 7.65
CA THR A 101 17.99 17.55 7.48
C THR A 101 19.34 16.85 7.58
N GLN A 102 19.38 15.66 8.19
CA GLN A 102 20.59 14.86 8.37
C GLN A 102 20.33 13.36 8.17
N PRO A 103 19.81 12.94 7.01
CA PRO A 103 19.60 11.52 6.75
C PRO A 103 20.92 10.77 6.61
N LYS A 104 20.90 9.46 6.88
CA LYS A 104 22.02 8.59 6.51
C LYS A 104 21.93 8.23 5.03
N GLU A 105 23.01 8.48 4.31
CA GLU A 105 23.11 8.22 2.86
C GLU A 105 23.65 6.83 2.51
N VAL A 106 24.14 6.10 3.52
CA VAL A 106 24.69 4.74 3.37
C VAL A 106 24.03 3.82 4.39
N LEU A 107 23.38 2.77 3.89
CA LEU A 107 22.87 1.66 4.70
C LEU A 107 24.01 0.64 4.90
N PRO A 108 24.39 0.33 6.16
CA PRO A 108 25.55 -0.51 6.44
C PRO A 108 25.31 -1.95 5.99
N ARG A 109 26.38 -2.63 5.57
CA ARG A 109 26.34 -3.95 4.92
C ARG A 109 25.62 -5.04 5.72
N ASN A 110 25.69 -4.96 7.04
CA ASN A 110 25.05 -5.89 7.98
C ASN A 110 23.52 -5.79 7.99
N LEU A 111 22.97 -4.66 7.56
CA LEU A 111 21.54 -4.43 7.34
C LEU A 111 21.17 -4.52 5.85
N ALA A 112 21.98 -3.94 4.97
CA ALA A 112 21.71 -3.85 3.54
C ALA A 112 21.66 -5.22 2.85
N LEU A 113 22.64 -6.09 3.10
CA LEU A 113 22.71 -7.42 2.45
C LEU A 113 21.49 -8.31 2.76
N PRO A 114 21.16 -8.58 4.04
CA PRO A 114 20.00 -9.43 4.34
C PRO A 114 18.68 -8.78 3.89
N PHE A 115 18.57 -7.45 3.96
CA PHE A 115 17.36 -6.78 3.51
C PHE A 115 17.14 -6.98 2.01
N VAL A 116 18.16 -6.76 1.19
CA VAL A 116 18.09 -6.98 -0.27
C VAL A 116 17.85 -8.45 -0.60
N GLU A 117 18.41 -9.39 0.16
CA GLU A 117 18.16 -10.82 -0.04
C GLU A 117 16.70 -11.18 0.23
N VAL A 118 16.13 -10.75 1.37
CA VAL A 118 14.70 -11.00 1.70
C VAL A 118 13.78 -10.31 0.67
N SER A 119 14.07 -9.07 0.30
CA SER A 119 13.34 -8.33 -0.73
C SER A 119 13.31 -9.07 -2.07
N ARG A 120 14.47 -9.59 -2.50
CA ARG A 120 14.56 -10.40 -3.72
C ARG A 120 13.73 -11.68 -3.63
N ASN A 121 13.78 -12.38 -2.50
CA ASN A 121 13.01 -13.62 -2.29
C ASN A 121 11.50 -13.38 -2.33
N LEU A 122 11.05 -12.23 -1.83
CA LEU A 122 9.65 -11.83 -1.82
C LEU A 122 9.19 -11.14 -3.12
N GLY A 123 10.12 -10.71 -3.97
CA GLY A 123 9.81 -9.95 -5.18
C GLY A 123 9.28 -8.54 -4.92
N ILE A 124 9.72 -7.90 -3.83
CA ILE A 124 9.40 -6.50 -3.47
C ILE A 124 10.69 -5.72 -3.21
N PRO A 125 10.71 -4.37 -3.31
CA PRO A 125 11.94 -3.60 -3.18
C PRO A 125 12.41 -3.49 -1.72
N PRO A 126 13.72 -3.29 -1.47
CA PRO A 126 14.32 -3.14 -0.14
C PRO A 126 14.07 -1.75 0.45
N ILE A 127 12.80 -1.41 0.64
CA ILE A 127 12.31 -0.22 1.37
C ILE A 127 11.03 -0.64 2.12
N LEU A 128 10.62 0.13 3.13
CA LEU A 128 9.32 -0.06 3.76
C LEU A 128 8.19 0.17 2.74
N VAL A 129 7.41 -0.88 2.45
CA VAL A 129 6.26 -0.80 1.54
C VAL A 129 4.94 -0.96 2.28
N HIS A 130 3.82 -0.66 1.61
CA HIS A 130 2.46 -0.86 2.14
C HIS A 130 2.21 -2.32 2.59
N ALA A 131 2.79 -3.28 1.87
CA ALA A 131 2.70 -4.69 2.23
C ALA A 131 3.34 -4.99 3.60
N ASP A 132 4.36 -4.25 4.00
CA ASP A 132 4.94 -4.37 5.34
C ASP A 132 4.09 -3.59 6.34
N LEU A 133 4.00 -2.27 6.13
CA LEU A 133 3.44 -1.30 7.06
C LEU A 133 1.98 -1.59 7.44
N VAL A 134 1.20 -2.14 6.50
CA VAL A 134 -0.23 -2.35 6.66
C VAL A 134 -0.55 -3.84 6.57
N LEU A 135 -0.18 -4.48 5.45
CA LEU A 135 -0.69 -5.84 5.19
C LEU A 135 -0.14 -6.91 6.16
N THR A 136 1.01 -6.63 6.78
CA THR A 136 1.70 -7.54 7.71
C THR A 136 1.70 -7.05 9.15
N ASN A 137 1.78 -5.73 9.37
CA ASN A 137 2.02 -5.14 10.68
C ASN A 137 0.75 -5.00 11.55
N TRP A 138 0.05 -6.11 11.79
CA TRP A 138 -1.12 -6.13 12.65
C TRP A 138 -1.20 -7.44 13.45
N THR A 139 -1.81 -7.41 14.62
CA THR A 139 -2.10 -8.60 15.44
C THR A 139 -3.38 -8.35 16.20
N THR A 140 -3.98 -9.40 16.75
CA THR A 140 -4.98 -9.29 17.80
C THR A 140 -4.31 -9.34 19.18
N ARG A 141 -4.82 -8.53 20.12
CA ARG A 141 -4.56 -8.65 21.56
C ARG A 141 -5.49 -9.72 22.12
N ASP A 142 -4.92 -10.71 22.80
CA ASP A 142 -5.66 -11.72 23.56
C ASP A 142 -5.86 -11.17 25.00
N PRO A 143 -7.05 -11.24 25.63
CA PRO A 143 -8.30 -11.92 25.24
C PRO A 143 -9.36 -11.05 24.56
N GLU A 144 -9.15 -9.74 24.43
CA GLU A 144 -10.17 -8.81 23.96
C GLU A 144 -10.39 -8.82 22.44
N ARG A 145 -9.54 -9.51 21.67
CA ARG A 145 -9.53 -9.52 20.19
C ARG A 145 -9.39 -8.11 19.57
N ASN A 146 -8.89 -7.15 20.32
CA ASN A 146 -8.60 -5.79 19.84
C ASN A 146 -7.38 -5.80 18.91
N LEU A 147 -7.41 -5.02 17.84
CA LEU A 147 -6.27 -4.93 16.91
C LEU A 147 -5.11 -4.12 17.51
N ASP A 148 -3.90 -4.53 17.18
CA ASP A 148 -2.66 -3.83 17.51
C ASP A 148 -1.61 -3.95 16.41
N VAL A 149 -0.58 -3.12 16.45
CA VAL A 149 0.57 -3.19 15.53
C VAL A 149 1.67 -4.08 16.10
N ILE A 150 2.50 -4.66 15.24
CA ILE A 150 3.65 -5.49 15.66
C ILE A 150 4.85 -4.59 15.95
N PHE A 151 5.14 -3.65 15.05
CA PHE A 151 6.20 -2.66 15.18
C PHE A 151 5.69 -1.23 14.94
N SER A 152 6.41 -0.27 15.51
CA SER A 152 6.06 1.14 15.47
C SER A 152 7.30 2.02 15.31
N PHE A 153 7.09 3.24 14.82
CA PHE A 153 8.03 4.37 14.87
C PHE A 153 7.59 5.37 15.94
N PRO A 154 8.36 6.44 16.20
CA PRO A 154 7.84 7.61 16.90
C PRO A 154 6.55 8.14 16.24
N GLY A 155 5.65 8.67 17.06
CA GLY A 155 4.29 9.06 16.64
C GLY A 155 3.17 8.42 17.46
N GLU A 156 3.53 7.57 18.44
CA GLU A 156 2.64 7.05 19.49
C GLU A 156 1.30 6.50 18.93
N GLU A 157 0.18 6.80 19.59
CA GLU A 157 -1.16 6.36 19.19
C GLU A 157 -1.56 6.88 17.81
N SER A 158 -1.00 7.99 17.33
CA SER A 158 -1.32 8.49 15.98
C SER A 158 -0.78 7.58 14.88
N LEU A 159 0.41 7.01 15.05
CA LEU A 159 0.96 6.06 14.09
C LEU A 159 0.20 4.73 14.15
N ARG A 160 -0.08 4.27 15.36
CA ARG A 160 -0.91 3.08 15.58
C ARG A 160 -2.27 3.24 14.92
N GLY A 161 -2.92 4.39 15.11
CA GLY A 161 -4.18 4.76 14.45
C GLY A 161 -4.06 4.76 12.93
N PHE A 162 -3.03 5.39 12.37
CA PHE A 162 -2.80 5.44 10.92
C PHE A 162 -2.68 4.04 10.31
N ILE A 163 -1.89 3.15 10.94
CA ILE A 163 -1.70 1.79 10.47
C ILE A 163 -3.01 0.99 10.58
N LEU A 164 -3.63 0.99 11.77
CA LEU A 164 -4.81 0.15 12.03
C LEU A 164 -6.06 0.60 11.27
N VAL A 165 -6.29 1.91 11.10
CA VAL A 165 -7.39 2.38 10.23
C VAL A 165 -7.13 1.95 8.78
N THR A 166 -5.89 1.97 8.31
CA THR A 166 -5.55 1.46 6.96
C THR A 166 -5.74 -0.06 6.86
N VAL A 167 -5.42 -0.83 7.90
CA VAL A 167 -5.74 -2.27 7.99
C VAL A 167 -7.25 -2.49 7.89
N LEU A 168 -8.05 -1.68 8.60
CA LEU A 168 -9.50 -1.77 8.54
C LEU A 168 -10.06 -1.41 7.15
N VAL A 169 -9.46 -0.44 6.45
CA VAL A 169 -9.79 -0.13 5.06
C VAL A 169 -9.54 -1.33 4.14
N GLU A 170 -8.38 -1.96 4.24
CA GLU A 170 -8.05 -3.18 3.47
C GLU A 170 -9.01 -4.34 3.80
N LYS A 171 -9.37 -4.49 5.08
CA LYS A 171 -10.35 -5.49 5.53
C LYS A 171 -11.76 -5.20 5.00
N ALA A 172 -12.17 -3.93 4.99
CA ALA A 172 -13.47 -3.51 4.45
C ALA A 172 -13.57 -3.75 2.94
N ALA A 173 -12.45 -3.89 2.23
CA ALA A 173 -12.42 -4.18 0.80
C ALA A 173 -12.73 -5.63 0.43
N VAL A 174 -12.74 -6.57 1.38
CA VAL A 174 -12.91 -8.01 1.12
C VAL A 174 -14.20 -8.33 0.34
N PRO A 175 -15.38 -7.79 0.69
CA PRO A 175 -16.60 -8.01 -0.10
C PRO A 175 -16.47 -7.53 -1.55
N GLY A 176 -15.74 -6.44 -1.80
CA GLY A 176 -15.47 -5.89 -3.13
C GLY A 176 -14.51 -6.77 -3.92
N ILE A 177 -13.44 -7.26 -3.30
CA ILE A 177 -12.49 -8.21 -3.93
C ILE A 177 -13.24 -9.47 -4.40
N LYS A 178 -14.12 -10.02 -3.57
CA LYS A 178 -14.97 -11.17 -3.93
C LYS A 178 -15.96 -10.82 -5.05
N ALA A 179 -16.49 -9.60 -5.05
CA ALA A 179 -17.35 -9.10 -6.12
C ALA A 179 -16.60 -9.01 -7.46
N LEU A 180 -15.32 -8.60 -7.47
CA LEU A 180 -14.50 -8.63 -8.70
C LEU A 180 -14.43 -10.04 -9.29
N VAL A 181 -14.14 -11.05 -8.44
CA VAL A 181 -14.08 -12.44 -8.88
C VAL A 181 -15.42 -12.91 -9.45
N GLN A 182 -16.52 -12.63 -8.74
CA GLN A 182 -17.85 -12.95 -9.21
C GLN A 182 -18.16 -12.29 -10.55
N ALA A 183 -17.85 -11.01 -10.71
CA ALA A 183 -18.14 -10.25 -11.91
C ALA A 183 -17.30 -10.70 -13.11
N VAL A 184 -15.99 -10.88 -12.94
CA VAL A 184 -15.11 -11.42 -14.00
C VAL A 184 -15.63 -12.77 -14.48
N ASN A 185 -15.98 -13.66 -13.54
CA ASN A 185 -16.53 -14.97 -13.90
C ASN A 185 -17.90 -14.86 -14.58
N ALA A 186 -18.73 -13.88 -14.21
CA ALA A 186 -20.01 -13.60 -14.85
C ALA A 186 -19.88 -12.99 -16.26
N ILE A 187 -18.74 -12.37 -16.59
CA ILE A 187 -18.41 -11.92 -17.95
C ILE A 187 -17.91 -13.10 -18.79
N LEU A 188 -17.01 -13.91 -18.24
CA LEU A 188 -16.46 -15.10 -18.92
C LEU A 188 -17.52 -16.18 -19.17
N GLN A 189 -18.44 -16.34 -18.22
CA GLN A 189 -19.61 -17.20 -18.32
C GLN A 189 -20.85 -16.31 -18.18
N PRO A 190 -21.37 -15.77 -19.31
CA PRO A 190 -22.34 -14.69 -19.32
C PRO A 190 -23.53 -14.92 -18.38
N SER A 191 -23.60 -14.11 -17.31
CA SER A 191 -24.69 -14.12 -16.34
C SER A 191 -25.00 -12.70 -15.88
N GLN A 192 -26.00 -12.07 -16.52
CA GLN A 192 -26.39 -10.69 -16.20
C GLN A 192 -26.80 -10.50 -14.74
N ASN A 193 -27.53 -11.48 -14.17
CA ASN A 193 -27.95 -11.42 -12.76
C ASN A 193 -26.76 -11.47 -11.81
N SER A 194 -25.78 -12.35 -12.07
CA SER A 194 -24.57 -12.45 -11.25
C SER A 194 -23.71 -11.18 -11.36
N LEU A 195 -23.57 -10.65 -12.58
CA LEU A 195 -22.84 -9.40 -12.81
C LEU A 195 -23.51 -8.22 -12.09
N LEU A 196 -24.83 -8.09 -12.17
CA LEU A 196 -25.58 -7.03 -11.48
C LEU A 196 -25.38 -7.10 -9.96
N GLN A 197 -25.51 -8.29 -9.36
CA GLN A 197 -25.26 -8.50 -7.92
C GLN A 197 -23.83 -8.14 -7.53
N ALA A 198 -22.86 -8.52 -8.36
CA ALA A 198 -21.45 -8.21 -8.12
C ALA A 198 -21.19 -6.69 -8.16
N LEU A 199 -21.72 -5.97 -9.15
CA LEU A 199 -21.60 -4.50 -9.23
C LEU A 199 -22.26 -3.82 -8.02
N GLN A 200 -23.47 -4.24 -7.64
CA GLN A 200 -24.14 -3.69 -6.45
C GLN A 200 -23.32 -3.91 -5.17
N ARG A 201 -22.71 -5.09 -5.02
CA ARG A 201 -21.83 -5.40 -3.88
C ARG A 201 -20.53 -4.59 -3.92
N LEU A 202 -19.94 -4.40 -5.10
CA LEU A 202 -18.74 -3.59 -5.29
C LEU A 202 -19.00 -2.14 -4.87
N ARG A 203 -20.10 -1.54 -5.31
CA ARG A 203 -20.53 -0.19 -4.90
C ARG A 203 -20.63 -0.06 -3.38
N LEU A 204 -21.37 -0.96 -2.72
CA LEU A 204 -21.53 -0.93 -1.26
C LEU A 204 -20.18 -1.07 -0.55
N CYS A 205 -19.31 -1.94 -1.05
CA CYS A 205 -17.97 -2.11 -0.50
C CYS A 205 -17.12 -0.84 -0.62
N ILE A 206 -17.19 -0.11 -1.73
CA ILE A 206 -16.45 1.16 -1.91
C ILE A 206 -16.96 2.22 -0.92
N GLN A 207 -18.28 2.26 -0.69
CA GLN A 207 -18.88 3.13 0.32
C GLN A 207 -18.42 2.75 1.75
N ASP A 208 -18.33 1.46 2.06
CA ASP A 208 -17.80 0.97 3.34
C ASP A 208 -16.34 1.37 3.54
N ILE A 209 -15.49 1.17 2.52
CA ILE A 209 -14.09 1.64 2.53
C ILE A 209 -14.01 3.14 2.83
N THR A 210 -14.87 3.94 2.19
CA THR A 210 -14.91 5.40 2.39
C THR A 210 -15.26 5.75 3.83
N ARG A 211 -16.28 5.09 4.41
CA ARG A 211 -16.69 5.29 5.80
C ARG A 211 -15.57 4.89 6.77
N THR A 212 -14.92 3.75 6.54
CA THR A 212 -13.80 3.27 7.36
C THR A 212 -12.61 4.23 7.30
N LEU A 213 -12.27 4.77 6.12
CA LEU A 213 -11.22 5.77 5.98
C LEU A 213 -11.49 7.01 6.85
N GLY A 214 -12.76 7.34 7.10
CA GLY A 214 -13.12 8.48 7.94
C GLY A 214 -12.70 8.36 9.41
N GLN A 215 -12.45 7.14 9.89
CA GLN A 215 -11.91 6.90 11.23
C GLN A 215 -10.50 7.47 11.42
N MET A 216 -9.79 7.83 10.33
CA MET A 216 -8.52 8.56 10.41
C MET A 216 -8.66 9.82 11.28
N HIS A 217 -9.81 10.49 11.23
CA HIS A 217 -10.08 11.70 12.01
C HIS A 217 -10.12 11.48 13.52
N ASP A 218 -10.44 10.27 13.96
CA ASP A 218 -10.60 9.94 15.38
C ASP A 218 -9.27 9.47 16.00
N TYR A 219 -8.43 8.82 15.19
CA TYR A 219 -7.23 8.12 15.69
C TYR A 219 -5.90 8.73 15.27
N VAL A 220 -5.88 9.69 14.34
CA VAL A 220 -4.64 10.27 13.82
C VAL A 220 -4.64 11.78 14.05
N ASP A 221 -3.64 12.27 14.80
CA ASP A 221 -3.36 13.70 14.94
C ASP A 221 -2.65 14.24 13.67
N PRO A 222 -3.20 15.28 13.01
CA PRO A 222 -2.60 15.85 11.80
C PRO A 222 -1.20 16.45 12.00
N ASP A 223 -0.92 17.07 13.15
CA ASP A 223 0.36 17.69 13.43
C ASP A 223 1.42 16.59 13.65
N ILE A 224 1.09 15.52 14.38
CA ILE A 224 1.98 14.35 14.58
C ILE A 224 2.23 13.62 13.27
N PHE A 225 1.18 13.40 12.47
CA PHE A 225 1.33 12.76 11.16
C PHE A 225 2.30 13.51 10.27
N TYR A 226 2.12 14.83 10.16
CA TYR A 226 2.91 15.67 9.30
C TYR A 226 4.37 15.80 9.76
N ALA A 227 4.59 16.04 11.06
CA ALA A 227 5.91 16.39 11.59
C ALA A 227 6.76 15.18 12.00
N VAL A 228 6.14 14.02 12.25
CA VAL A 228 6.85 12.82 12.76
C VAL A 228 6.67 11.63 11.83
N ILE A 229 5.44 11.15 11.67
CA ILE A 229 5.17 9.86 11.00
C ILE A 229 5.65 9.87 9.55
N ARG A 230 5.29 10.92 8.82
CA ARG A 230 5.58 11.06 7.39
C ARG A 230 7.07 10.97 7.06
N ILE A 231 7.94 11.41 7.96
CA ILE A 231 9.41 11.33 7.78
C ILE A 231 9.81 9.86 7.59
N PHE A 232 9.36 8.98 8.50
CA PHE A 232 9.69 7.55 8.46
C PHE A 232 9.00 6.77 7.33
N LEU A 233 8.02 7.37 6.65
CA LEU A 233 7.37 6.78 5.48
C LEU A 233 7.98 7.26 4.16
N SER A 234 8.86 8.25 4.20
CA SER A 234 9.44 8.88 3.00
C SER A 234 10.59 8.06 2.44
N GLY A 235 10.57 7.83 1.13
CA GLY A 235 11.66 7.15 0.43
C GLY A 235 12.75 8.10 -0.03
N TRP A 236 13.64 7.62 -0.88
CA TRP A 236 14.78 8.35 -1.43
C TRP A 236 14.75 8.40 -2.97
N LYS A 237 13.56 8.24 -3.57
CA LYS A 237 13.26 8.57 -4.96
C LYS A 237 12.42 9.84 -4.99
N ASP A 238 12.80 10.79 -5.84
CA ASP A 238 12.11 12.08 -5.97
C ASP A 238 12.00 12.85 -4.63
N ASN A 239 12.94 12.60 -3.70
CA ASN A 239 13.02 13.22 -2.38
C ASN A 239 14.19 14.23 -2.33
N PRO A 240 13.94 15.53 -2.12
CA PRO A 240 14.99 16.55 -2.04
C PRO A 240 15.99 16.36 -0.88
N ALA A 241 15.60 15.68 0.20
CA ALA A 241 16.50 15.35 1.30
C ALA A 241 17.50 14.24 0.93
N MET A 242 17.20 13.44 -0.09
CA MET A 242 18.02 12.32 -0.56
C MET A 242 18.12 12.36 -2.11
N PRO A 243 18.69 13.42 -2.71
CA PRO A 243 18.58 13.68 -4.15
C PRO A 243 19.29 12.63 -5.01
N VAL A 244 20.33 12.01 -4.46
CA VAL A 244 21.12 10.98 -5.15
C VAL A 244 20.54 9.58 -4.95
N GLY A 245 19.77 9.33 -3.90
CA GLY A 245 19.32 7.99 -3.47
C GLY A 245 20.07 7.52 -2.22
N LEU A 246 19.96 6.22 -1.91
CA LEU A 246 20.60 5.57 -0.76
C LEU A 246 21.60 4.52 -1.24
N ILE A 247 22.83 4.54 -0.72
CA ILE A 247 23.83 3.50 -0.99
C ILE A 247 23.53 2.28 -0.11
N TYR A 248 23.42 1.11 -0.75
CA TYR A 248 23.30 -0.17 -0.06
C TYR A 248 24.67 -0.83 -0.03
N GLU A 249 25.39 -0.67 1.09
CA GLU A 249 26.77 -1.12 1.19
C GLU A 249 26.88 -2.64 0.94
N GLY A 250 27.80 -3.03 0.05
CA GLY A 250 27.98 -4.43 -0.35
C GLY A 250 27.00 -4.95 -1.40
N VAL A 251 25.99 -4.15 -1.79
CA VAL A 251 24.99 -4.51 -2.82
C VAL A 251 25.27 -3.78 -4.13
N SER A 252 25.39 -2.45 -4.06
CA SER A 252 25.60 -1.59 -5.23
C SER A 252 26.56 -0.46 -4.87
N PRO A 253 27.57 -0.15 -5.70
CA PRO A 253 28.40 1.03 -5.52
C PRO A 253 27.64 2.33 -5.84
N GLU A 254 26.57 2.26 -6.64
CA GLU A 254 25.72 3.39 -6.99
C GLU A 254 24.51 3.49 -6.04
N PRO A 255 24.09 4.71 -5.64
CA PRO A 255 22.89 4.90 -4.84
C PRO A 255 21.63 4.41 -5.57
N LEU A 256 20.79 3.65 -4.88
CA LEU A 256 19.50 3.17 -5.39
C LEU A 256 18.39 4.15 -5.05
N LYS A 257 17.33 4.20 -5.87
CA LYS A 257 16.20 5.12 -5.72
C LYS A 257 14.88 4.38 -5.56
N TYR A 258 14.30 4.41 -4.36
CA TYR A 258 13.00 3.81 -4.04
C TYR A 258 12.00 4.84 -3.50
N SER A 259 10.76 4.75 -3.97
CA SER A 259 9.63 5.56 -3.48
C SER A 259 9.21 5.09 -2.09
N GLY A 260 8.82 6.02 -1.23
CA GLY A 260 8.31 5.69 0.10
C GLY A 260 6.92 5.07 0.08
N GLY A 261 6.45 4.65 1.25
CA GLY A 261 5.13 4.03 1.41
C GLY A 261 4.00 4.98 1.02
N SER A 262 3.03 4.49 0.27
CA SER A 262 1.88 5.29 -0.21
C SER A 262 0.65 4.40 -0.35
N ALA A 263 -0.54 4.99 -0.18
CA ALA A 263 -1.81 4.32 -0.50
C ALA A 263 -1.87 3.83 -1.96
N ALA A 264 -1.09 4.44 -2.86
CA ALA A 264 -0.95 3.99 -4.24
C ALA A 264 -0.25 2.62 -4.38
N GLN A 265 0.25 2.02 -3.30
CA GLN A 265 0.76 0.65 -3.28
C GLN A 265 -0.32 -0.36 -2.85
N SER A 266 -1.54 0.09 -2.50
CA SER A 266 -2.67 -0.80 -2.18
C SER A 266 -3.20 -1.47 -3.44
N THR A 267 -3.21 -2.81 -3.47
CA THR A 267 -3.73 -3.60 -4.59
C THR A 267 -5.23 -3.37 -4.82
N VAL A 268 -6.00 -3.06 -3.78
CA VAL A 268 -7.46 -2.83 -3.86
C VAL A 268 -7.79 -1.73 -4.86
N LEU A 269 -7.12 -0.58 -4.76
CA LEU A 269 -7.42 0.57 -5.60
C LEU A 269 -7.13 0.28 -7.08
N HIS A 270 -6.04 -0.42 -7.37
CA HIS A 270 -5.69 -0.82 -8.73
C HIS A 270 -6.64 -1.87 -9.30
N ALA A 271 -7.05 -2.85 -8.49
CA ALA A 271 -7.98 -3.88 -8.94
C ALA A 271 -9.37 -3.30 -9.28
N PHE A 272 -9.82 -2.28 -8.53
CA PHE A 272 -11.06 -1.56 -8.84
C PHE A 272 -10.94 -0.73 -10.12
N ASP A 273 -9.83 0.00 -10.30
CA ASP A 273 -9.58 0.75 -11.53
C ASP A 273 -9.55 -0.15 -12.76
N GLU A 274 -8.80 -1.25 -12.67
CA GLU A 274 -8.61 -2.20 -13.77
C GLU A 274 -9.94 -2.84 -14.17
N PHE A 275 -10.72 -3.30 -13.17
CA PHE A 275 -12.02 -3.92 -13.43
C PHE A 275 -13.05 -2.94 -13.99
N LEU A 276 -13.08 -1.70 -13.49
CA LEU A 276 -14.00 -0.68 -13.99
C LEU A 276 -13.54 -0.05 -15.31
N GLY A 277 -12.34 -0.38 -15.80
CA GLY A 277 -11.77 0.16 -17.03
C GLY A 277 -11.44 1.65 -16.94
N ILE A 278 -10.91 2.10 -15.80
CA ILE A 278 -10.53 3.51 -15.59
C ILE A 278 -9.20 3.81 -16.29
N CYS A 279 -9.24 4.69 -17.27
CA CYS A 279 -8.05 5.13 -18.01
C CYS A 279 -7.45 6.41 -17.41
N HIS A 280 -6.37 6.28 -16.64
CA HIS A 280 -5.67 7.42 -16.04
C HIS A 280 -4.87 8.24 -17.05
N SER A 281 -4.53 9.49 -16.72
CA SER A 281 -3.57 10.27 -17.52
C SER A 281 -2.20 9.57 -17.54
N LYS A 282 -1.39 9.82 -18.56
CA LYS A 282 -0.08 9.18 -18.72
C LYS A 282 0.78 9.32 -17.46
N GLU A 283 0.84 10.52 -16.90
CA GLU A 283 1.66 10.82 -15.71
C GLU A 283 1.17 10.05 -14.47
N SER A 284 -0.15 9.99 -14.29
CA SER A 284 -0.78 9.25 -13.19
C SER A 284 -0.62 7.75 -13.36
N ALA A 285 -0.77 7.24 -14.59
CA ALA A 285 -0.56 5.84 -14.95
C ALA A 285 0.90 5.43 -14.73
N ASP A 286 1.89 6.21 -15.17
CA ASP A 286 3.32 5.94 -14.98
C ASP A 286 3.69 5.83 -13.48
N PHE A 287 3.09 6.67 -12.64
CA PHE A 287 3.25 6.58 -11.20
C PHE A 287 2.57 5.32 -10.62
N LEU A 288 1.31 5.07 -10.97
CA LEU A 288 0.54 3.92 -10.48
C LEU A 288 1.17 2.58 -10.93
N HIS A 289 1.59 2.44 -12.18
CA HIS A 289 2.27 1.24 -12.66
C HIS A 289 3.59 0.99 -11.92
N ARG A 290 4.38 2.04 -11.67
CA ARG A 290 5.57 1.92 -10.81
C ARG A 290 5.23 1.46 -9.40
N MET A 291 4.09 1.85 -8.82
CA MET A 291 3.67 1.37 -7.49
C MET A 291 3.29 -0.12 -7.49
N ARG A 292 2.94 -0.72 -8.63
CA ARG A 292 2.74 -2.18 -8.74
C ARG A 292 4.03 -2.97 -8.47
N GLU A 293 5.21 -2.37 -8.71
CA GLU A 293 6.50 -2.98 -8.37
C GLU A 293 6.77 -3.05 -6.85
N TYR A 294 5.94 -2.40 -6.03
CA TYR A 294 6.01 -2.40 -4.57
C TYR A 294 4.98 -3.36 -3.94
N MET A 295 4.20 -4.07 -4.77
CA MET A 295 3.21 -5.04 -4.34
C MET A 295 3.79 -6.46 -4.36
N PRO A 296 3.32 -7.38 -3.50
CA PRO A 296 3.65 -8.79 -3.63
C PRO A 296 3.36 -9.31 -5.05
N PRO A 297 4.22 -10.15 -5.65
CA PRO A 297 4.04 -10.61 -7.03
C PRO A 297 2.68 -11.24 -7.32
N SER A 298 2.13 -12.01 -6.38
CA SER A 298 0.80 -12.62 -6.54
C SER A 298 -0.33 -11.59 -6.57
N HIS A 299 -0.17 -10.46 -5.87
CA HIS A 299 -1.15 -9.37 -5.89
C HIS A 299 -1.09 -8.60 -7.22
N LYS A 300 0.11 -8.38 -7.76
CA LYS A 300 0.30 -7.80 -9.09
C LYS A 300 -0.32 -8.69 -10.18
N ALA A 301 -0.07 -10.00 -10.11
CA ALA A 301 -0.64 -10.97 -11.05
C ALA A 301 -2.18 -11.01 -11.00
N PHE A 302 -2.80 -10.75 -9.85
CA PHE A 302 -4.26 -10.64 -9.75
C PHE A 302 -4.81 -9.45 -10.56
N ILE A 303 -4.13 -8.30 -10.52
CA ILE A 303 -4.51 -7.14 -11.32
C ILE A 303 -4.33 -7.43 -12.81
N GLU A 304 -3.22 -8.08 -13.19
CA GLU A 304 -2.93 -8.45 -14.58
C GLU A 304 -3.95 -9.45 -15.14
N GLU A 305 -4.41 -10.40 -14.32
CA GLU A 305 -5.47 -11.33 -14.71
C GLU A 305 -6.80 -10.60 -14.93
N ILE A 306 -7.17 -9.64 -14.07
CA ILE A 306 -8.35 -8.77 -14.29
C ILE A 306 -8.20 -8.00 -15.62
N HIS A 307 -7.04 -7.38 -15.86
CA HIS A 307 -6.77 -6.65 -17.10
C HIS A 307 -6.94 -7.52 -18.36
N SER A 308 -6.56 -8.80 -18.28
CA SER A 308 -6.63 -9.73 -19.42
C SER A 308 -8.05 -10.21 -19.75
N THR A 309 -9.03 -9.91 -18.89
CA THR A 309 -10.42 -10.34 -19.08
C THR A 309 -11.17 -9.40 -20.04
N PRO A 310 -12.27 -9.85 -20.67
CA PRO A 310 -13.05 -8.98 -21.55
C PRO A 310 -13.52 -7.72 -20.83
N SER A 311 -13.47 -6.58 -21.53
CA SER A 311 -13.84 -5.26 -20.99
C SER A 311 -15.25 -5.27 -20.41
N LEU A 312 -15.35 -4.93 -19.12
CA LEU A 312 -16.64 -4.72 -18.46
C LEU A 312 -17.44 -3.61 -19.15
N ARG A 313 -16.77 -2.52 -19.55
CA ARG A 313 -17.41 -1.37 -20.22
C ARG A 313 -18.07 -1.81 -21.53
N ASP A 314 -17.32 -2.52 -22.36
CA ASP A 314 -17.81 -3.01 -23.66
C ASP A 314 -18.95 -4.01 -23.46
N HIS A 315 -18.85 -4.86 -22.44
CA HIS A 315 -19.91 -5.79 -22.08
C HIS A 315 -21.21 -5.07 -21.66
N ILE A 316 -21.11 -3.99 -20.87
CA ILE A 316 -22.27 -3.21 -20.44
C ILE A 316 -22.93 -2.51 -21.63
N LEU A 317 -22.14 -1.82 -22.46
CA LEU A 317 -22.63 -1.11 -23.64
C LEU A 317 -23.31 -2.06 -24.63
N SER A 318 -22.69 -3.21 -24.91
CA SER A 318 -23.27 -4.23 -25.81
C SER A 318 -24.48 -4.96 -25.23
N SER A 319 -24.67 -4.98 -23.90
CA SER A 319 -25.80 -5.69 -23.27
C SER A 319 -27.16 -5.02 -23.49
N GLY A 320 -27.19 -3.71 -23.74
CA GLY A 320 -28.42 -2.90 -23.75
C GLY A 320 -29.19 -2.89 -22.42
N ASN A 321 -28.61 -3.42 -21.33
CA ASN A 321 -29.28 -3.57 -20.05
C ASN A 321 -29.11 -2.30 -19.20
N GLY A 322 -30.18 -1.50 -19.12
CA GLY A 322 -30.20 -0.26 -18.34
C GLY A 322 -29.86 -0.45 -16.86
N GLN A 323 -30.18 -1.60 -16.24
CA GLN A 323 -29.84 -1.86 -14.84
C GLN A 323 -28.33 -2.09 -14.65
N LEU A 324 -27.67 -2.80 -15.58
CA LEU A 324 -26.22 -3.00 -15.55
C LEU A 324 -25.49 -1.68 -15.76
N LEU A 325 -25.95 -0.85 -16.71
CA LEU A 325 -25.43 0.49 -16.94
C LEU A 325 -25.52 1.35 -15.67
N THR A 326 -26.69 1.40 -15.04
CA THR A 326 -26.88 2.12 -13.78
C THR A 326 -25.97 1.59 -12.67
N ALA A 327 -25.88 0.27 -12.49
CA ALA A 327 -25.07 -0.33 -11.43
C ALA A 327 -23.56 -0.06 -11.64
N TYR A 328 -23.08 -0.08 -12.88
CA TYR A 328 -21.71 0.29 -13.22
C TYR A 328 -21.42 1.76 -12.90
N ASN A 329 -22.25 2.69 -13.39
CA ASN A 329 -22.06 4.11 -13.14
C ASN A 329 -22.05 4.43 -11.65
N GLN A 330 -22.90 3.76 -10.86
CA GLN A 330 -22.89 3.90 -9.41
C GLN A 330 -21.60 3.38 -8.74
N CYS A 331 -20.92 2.38 -9.31
CA CYS A 331 -19.58 1.96 -8.84
C CYS A 331 -18.53 3.04 -9.13
N VAL A 332 -18.58 3.62 -10.33
CA VAL A 332 -17.69 4.71 -10.76
C VAL A 332 -17.88 5.94 -9.88
N GLU A 333 -19.13 6.33 -9.62
CA GLU A 333 -19.49 7.43 -8.72
C GLU A 333 -18.98 7.18 -7.30
N ALA A 334 -19.23 5.99 -6.73
CA ALA A 334 -18.73 5.63 -5.39
C ALA A 334 -17.19 5.68 -5.32
N LEU A 335 -16.48 5.27 -6.38
CA LEU A 335 -15.03 5.35 -6.44
C LEU A 335 -14.54 6.81 -6.53
N ALA A 336 -15.25 7.66 -7.27
CA ALA A 336 -14.97 9.09 -7.32
C ALA A 336 -15.25 9.80 -5.98
N GLU A 337 -16.27 9.37 -5.23
CA GLU A 337 -16.55 9.82 -3.87
C GLU A 337 -15.44 9.43 -2.90
N LEU A 338 -14.98 8.17 -2.94
CA LEU A 338 -13.82 7.72 -2.16
C LEU A 338 -12.58 8.59 -2.44
N ARG A 339 -12.30 8.87 -3.72
CA ARG A 339 -11.17 9.70 -4.14
C ARG A 339 -11.31 11.15 -3.69
N SER A 340 -12.51 11.70 -3.76
CA SER A 340 -12.82 13.04 -3.25
C SER A 340 -12.62 13.11 -1.73
N TYR A 341 -13.06 12.08 -1.01
CA TYR A 341 -12.85 12.00 0.43
C TYR A 341 -11.36 11.88 0.79
N HIS A 342 -10.60 11.07 0.05
CA HIS A 342 -9.16 10.96 0.23
C HIS A 342 -8.44 12.31 0.00
N ILE A 343 -8.86 13.11 -0.98
CA ILE A 343 -8.35 14.49 -1.16
C ILE A 343 -8.62 15.34 0.08
N THR A 344 -9.80 15.23 0.71
CA THR A 344 -10.12 15.93 1.98
C THR A 344 -9.20 15.49 3.11
N VAL A 345 -8.97 14.18 3.26
CA VAL A 345 -8.03 13.62 4.24
C VAL A 345 -6.63 14.20 4.00
N VAL A 346 -6.08 14.08 2.79
CA VAL A 346 -4.75 14.63 2.47
C VAL A 346 -4.68 16.13 2.71
N THR A 347 -5.72 16.88 2.38
CA THR A 347 -5.75 18.34 2.65
C THR A 347 -5.58 18.63 4.14
N LYS A 348 -6.28 17.91 5.02
CA LYS A 348 -6.17 18.05 6.48
C LYS A 348 -4.78 17.65 7.00
N TYR A 349 -4.31 16.45 6.65
CA TYR A 349 -3.12 15.82 7.21
C TYR A 349 -1.79 16.30 6.58
N LEU A 350 -1.84 16.89 5.40
CA LEU A 350 -0.66 17.37 4.69
C LEU A 350 -0.65 18.90 4.56
N ILE A 351 -1.64 19.46 3.87
CA ILE A 351 -1.61 20.87 3.44
C ILE A 351 -1.89 21.83 4.60
N THR A 352 -2.96 21.56 5.36
CA THR A 352 -3.30 22.36 6.54
C THR A 352 -2.24 22.20 7.65
N ALA A 353 -1.77 20.99 7.89
CA ALA A 353 -0.71 20.71 8.86
C ALA A 353 0.61 21.41 8.49
N ALA A 354 1.03 21.37 7.22
CA ALA A 354 2.19 22.12 6.73
C ALA A 354 2.08 23.62 7.01
N THR A 355 0.92 24.20 6.72
CA THR A 355 0.67 25.64 6.89
C THR A 355 0.74 26.03 8.37
N LYS A 356 0.16 25.22 9.26
CA LYS A 356 0.25 25.43 10.72
C LYS A 356 1.69 25.33 11.23
N ALA A 357 2.45 24.35 10.73
CA ALA A 357 3.83 24.15 11.15
C ALA A 357 4.74 25.32 10.75
N LYS A 358 4.51 25.92 9.57
CA LYS A 358 5.20 27.17 9.14
C LYS A 358 4.88 28.37 10.05
N GLY A 359 3.66 28.43 10.59
CA GLY A 359 3.20 29.54 11.44
C GLY A 359 3.73 29.51 12.89
N ARG A 360 4.24 28.35 13.37
CA ARG A 360 4.81 28.21 14.73
C ARG A 360 6.32 28.46 14.68
N ARG A 361 6.83 29.51 15.35
CA ARG A 361 8.28 29.73 15.54
C ARG A 361 8.86 28.60 16.42
N PRO A 362 10.03 28.03 16.11
CA PRO A 362 10.50 26.79 16.74
C PRO A 362 11.06 27.07 18.13
N ASN A 363 10.34 26.67 19.17
CA ASN A 363 10.91 26.39 20.48
C ASN A 363 10.60 24.92 20.80
N TYR A 364 11.65 24.07 20.76
CA TYR A 364 11.72 22.69 21.29
C TYR A 364 11.18 21.48 20.49
N VAL A 365 10.85 21.60 19.20
CA VAL A 365 10.55 20.44 18.33
C VAL A 365 11.43 20.54 17.06
N PRO A 366 11.92 19.42 16.48
CA PRO A 366 12.54 19.46 15.15
C PRO A 366 11.66 20.28 14.19
N GLY A 367 12.25 21.25 13.50
CA GLY A 367 11.53 22.17 12.63
C GLY A 367 10.71 21.44 11.55
N PRO A 368 9.69 22.09 10.96
CA PRO A 368 8.85 21.46 9.95
C PRO A 368 9.69 20.85 8.82
N PRO A 369 9.30 19.69 8.27
CA PRO A 369 9.95 19.10 7.11
C PRO A 369 9.79 20.01 5.88
N LEU A 370 10.77 20.90 5.67
CA LEU A 370 10.81 21.90 4.59
C LEU A 370 11.05 21.25 3.22
N ALA A 371 11.69 20.08 3.17
CA ALA A 371 12.05 19.40 1.93
C ALA A 371 10.85 18.72 1.26
N LEU A 372 9.81 18.38 2.02
CA LEU A 372 8.67 17.61 1.51
C LEU A 372 7.42 18.45 1.23
N GLU A 373 7.39 19.76 1.46
CA GLU A 373 6.17 20.59 1.64
C GLU A 373 4.91 20.27 0.78
N GLU A 374 5.03 19.88 -0.49
CA GLU A 374 3.89 19.53 -1.35
C GLU A 374 3.96 18.11 -1.95
N ARG A 375 5.01 17.35 -1.61
CA ARG A 375 5.23 15.99 -2.10
C ARG A 375 4.72 14.93 -1.13
N GLY A 376 4.12 13.90 -1.69
CA GLY A 376 3.76 12.70 -0.93
C GLY A 376 5.00 11.90 -0.61
N THR A 377 4.89 11.00 0.36
CA THR A 377 5.93 10.02 0.72
C THR A 377 6.36 9.14 -0.47
N GLY A 378 5.45 8.92 -1.44
CA GLY A 378 5.73 8.25 -2.71
C GLY A 378 6.42 9.10 -3.78
N GLY A 379 6.54 10.42 -3.59
CA GLY A 379 7.26 11.36 -4.47
C GLY A 379 6.41 12.26 -5.38
N THR A 380 5.08 12.07 -5.42
CA THR A 380 4.15 12.85 -6.28
C THR A 380 3.84 14.23 -5.71
N VAL A 381 3.53 15.20 -6.58
CA VAL A 381 2.79 16.42 -6.18
C VAL A 381 1.35 15.98 -5.86
N VAL A 382 1.02 15.91 -4.57
CA VAL A 382 -0.08 15.02 -4.12
C VAL A 382 -1.44 15.47 -4.64
N LEU A 383 -1.77 16.76 -4.52
CA LEU A 383 -3.10 17.24 -4.89
C LEU A 383 -3.37 17.17 -6.40
N SER A 384 -2.39 17.47 -7.24
CA SER A 384 -2.57 17.37 -8.70
C SER A 384 -2.75 15.93 -9.14
N PHE A 385 -1.94 15.01 -8.59
CA PHE A 385 -2.08 13.58 -8.84
C PHE A 385 -3.46 13.04 -8.40
N LEU A 386 -3.87 13.31 -7.16
CA LEU A 386 -5.15 12.80 -6.65
C LEU A 386 -6.36 13.39 -7.39
N LYS A 387 -6.33 14.68 -7.75
CA LYS A 387 -7.38 15.29 -8.58
C LYS A 387 -7.42 14.66 -9.96
N SER A 388 -6.27 14.47 -10.62
CA SER A 388 -6.20 13.81 -11.92
C SER A 388 -6.81 12.41 -11.89
N VAL A 389 -6.45 11.59 -10.90
CA VAL A 389 -7.00 10.24 -10.71
C VAL A 389 -8.52 10.26 -10.47
N ARG A 390 -9.02 11.19 -9.63
CA ARG A 390 -10.47 11.38 -9.43
C ARG A 390 -11.19 11.78 -10.71
N ASP A 391 -10.67 12.77 -11.43
CA ASP A 391 -11.32 13.32 -12.62
C ASP A 391 -11.37 12.26 -13.73
N LYS A 392 -10.31 11.45 -13.90
CA LYS A 392 -10.31 10.29 -14.80
C LYS A 392 -11.27 9.17 -14.38
N THR A 393 -11.62 9.08 -13.11
CA THR A 393 -12.71 8.20 -12.65
C THR A 393 -14.04 8.68 -13.20
N LEU A 394 -14.34 9.98 -13.06
CA LEU A 394 -15.61 10.56 -13.49
C LEU A 394 -15.79 10.53 -15.00
N GLU A 395 -14.70 10.67 -15.76
CA GLU A 395 -14.70 10.47 -17.22
C GLU A 395 -15.08 9.03 -17.64
N ALA A 396 -15.02 8.05 -16.73
CA ALA A 396 -15.44 6.69 -17.01
C ALA A 396 -16.96 6.46 -16.84
N ILE A 397 -17.76 7.47 -16.51
CA ILE A 397 -19.23 7.31 -16.54
C ILE A 397 -19.68 7.00 -17.98
N LEU A 398 -20.54 6.01 -18.14
CA LEU A 398 -21.12 5.61 -19.42
C LEU A 398 -22.48 6.30 -19.65
N HIS A 399 -22.74 6.74 -20.87
CA HIS A 399 -24.04 7.29 -21.28
C HIS A 399 -24.80 6.31 -22.19
N GLN A 400 -26.13 6.36 -22.19
CA GLN A 400 -26.98 5.47 -23.03
C GLN A 400 -26.77 5.67 -24.55
N SER A 401 -26.06 6.73 -24.94
CA SER A 401 -25.73 7.08 -26.33
C SER A 401 -24.32 6.70 -26.76
N ASP A 402 -23.51 6.13 -25.86
CA ASP A 402 -22.18 5.57 -26.14
C ASP A 402 -22.30 4.11 -26.60
#